data_AF-A0A645FXM2-F1
#
_entry.id   AF-A0A645FXM2-F1
#
_cell.length_a   1.000
_cell.length_b   1.000
_cell.length_c   1.000
_cell.angle_alpha   90.00
_cell.angle_beta   90.00
_cell.angle_gamma   90.00
#
_symmetry.space_group_name_H-M   'P 1'
#
loop_
_entity.id
_entity.type
_entity.pdbx_description
1 polymer ?
#
loop_
_entity_poly.entity_id
_entity_poly.type
_entity_poly.pdbx_seq_one_letter_code
_entity_poly.pdbx_strand_id
1 'polypeptide(L)'
;MEGFTLDNIIMVLIALGLLILVVKFIKGVIRTVISLILILTLGVSGYNIFIAKKPVSYEIQRYKTDFVYVKEMKNLTTEASKAIDEIKENKNVNENVNKLMDLREKANGIDHSEETSFIHKRYMNGFDAVITGAKGYEVAKGAEAQVAKLEELSKEINISFMDVIFPEK
;
A
#
# COMPACT_ATOMS: atom_id res chain seq x y z
N MET A 1 -50.41 -5.49 -11.65
CA MET A 1 -49.11 -5.95 -12.15
C MET A 1 -48.63 -4.95 -13.20
N GLU A 2 -48.07 -3.82 -12.77
CA GLU A 2 -47.57 -2.76 -13.66
C GLU A 2 -46.03 -2.76 -13.66
N GLY A 3 -45.42 -3.94 -13.89
CA GLY A 3 -43.97 -4.13 -13.78
C GLY A 3 -43.24 -4.27 -15.11
N PHE A 4 -43.95 -4.62 -16.19
CA PHE A 4 -43.36 -4.98 -17.49
C PHE A 4 -43.95 -4.11 -18.59
N THR A 5 -43.45 -2.89 -18.73
CA THR A 5 -43.61 -2.08 -19.94
C THR A 5 -42.41 -2.30 -20.86
N LEU A 6 -42.61 -2.13 -22.18
CA LEU A 6 -41.55 -2.31 -23.18
C LEU A 6 -40.33 -1.42 -22.89
N ASP A 7 -40.57 -0.22 -22.36
CA ASP A 7 -39.55 0.75 -21.95
C ASP A 7 -38.68 0.24 -20.79
N ASN A 8 -39.28 -0.46 -19.82
CA ASN A 8 -38.53 -1.07 -18.72
C ASN A 8 -37.63 -2.20 -19.22
N ILE A 9 -38.09 -2.99 -20.21
CA ILE A 9 -37.30 -4.05 -20.84
C ILE A 9 -36.11 -3.45 -21.61
N ILE A 10 -36.34 -2.36 -22.36
CA ILE A 10 -35.29 -1.65 -23.10
C ILE A 10 -34.25 -1.05 -22.14
N MET A 11 -34.68 -0.41 -21.04
CA MET A 11 -33.74 0.11 -20.03
C MET A 11 -32.89 -0.99 -19.40
N VAL A 12 -33.46 -2.15 -19.06
CA VAL A 12 -32.71 -3.28 -18.51
C VAL A 12 -31.67 -3.81 -19.52
N LEU A 13 -32.03 -3.88 -20.80
CA LEU A 13 -31.10 -4.29 -21.86
C LEU A 13 -29.94 -3.31 -22.05
N ILE A 14 -30.21 -2.00 -22.00
CA ILE A 14 -29.18 -0.96 -22.06
C ILE A 14 -28.25 -1.05 -20.84
N ALA A 15 -28.81 -1.23 -19.65
CA ALA A 15 -28.03 -1.39 -18.42
C ALA A 15 -27.12 -2.64 -18.46
N LEU A 16 -27.63 -3.77 -18.97
CA LEU A 16 -26.83 -4.99 -19.19
C LEU A 16 -25.72 -4.76 -20.22
N GLY A 17 -26.01 -4.05 -21.32
CA GLY A 17 -25.02 -3.68 -22.34
C GLY A 17 -23.88 -2.83 -21.77
N LEU A 18 -24.22 -1.81 -20.98
CA LEU A 18 -23.23 -0.97 -20.27
C LEU A 18 -22.41 -1.79 -19.28
N LEU A 19 -23.03 -2.69 -18.53
CA LEU A 19 -22.34 -3.55 -17.57
C LEU A 19 -21.32 -4.46 -18.25
N ILE A 20 -21.65 -5.02 -19.42
CA ILE A 20 -20.72 -5.83 -20.24
C ILE A 20 -19.54 -4.98 -20.73
N LEU A 21 -19.78 -3.74 -21.16
CA LEU A 21 -18.72 -2.81 -21.56
C LEU A 21 -17.78 -2.48 -20.40
N VAL A 22 -18.34 -2.18 -19.22
CA VAL A 22 -17.56 -1.93 -18.00
C VAL A 22 -16.71 -3.14 -17.63
N VAL A 23 -17.26 -4.35 -17.66
CA VAL A 23 -16.50 -5.59 -17.36
C VAL A 23 -15.38 -5.81 -18.39
N LYS A 24 -15.63 -5.58 -19.68
CA LYS A 24 -14.60 -5.68 -20.72
C LYS A 24 -13.50 -4.63 -20.54
N PHE A 25 -13.87 -3.40 -20.19
CA PHE A 25 -12.93 -2.33 -19.90
C PHE A 25 -12.04 -2.67 -18.71
N ILE A 26 -12.63 -3.10 -17.59
CA ILE A 26 -11.89 -3.54 -16.39
C ILE A 26 -10.91 -4.67 -16.73
N LYS A 27 -11.36 -5.69 -17.49
CA LYS A 27 -10.47 -6.78 -17.95
C LYS A 27 -9.32 -6.28 -18.81
N GLY A 28 -9.57 -5.33 -19.70
CA GLY A 28 -8.54 -4.68 -20.53
C GLY A 28 -7.51 -3.96 -19.68
N VAL A 29 -7.96 -3.12 -18.74
CA VAL A 29 -7.10 -2.38 -17.81
C VAL A 29 -6.23 -3.33 -16.98
N ILE A 30 -6.82 -4.37 -16.38
CA ILE A 30 -6.08 -5.36 -15.59
C ILE A 30 -4.98 -6.02 -16.44
N ARG A 31 -5.29 -6.40 -17.68
CA ARG A 31 -4.32 -7.04 -18.57
C ARG A 31 -3.15 -6.10 -18.90
N THR A 32 -3.45 -4.83 -19.14
CA THR A 32 -2.43 -3.80 -19.39
C THR A 32 -1.54 -3.60 -18.17
N VAL A 33 -2.11 -3.49 -16.97
CA VAL A 33 -1.36 -3.36 -15.71
C VAL A 33 -0.43 -4.57 -15.50
N ILE A 34 -0.93 -5.79 -15.68
CA ILE A 34 -0.10 -7.01 -15.55
C ILE A 34 1.04 -7.01 -16.56
N SER A 35 0.78 -6.62 -17.81
CA SER A 35 1.81 -6.56 -18.86
C SER A 35 2.87 -5.53 -18.54
N LEU A 36 2.48 -4.38 -18.01
CA LEU A 36 3.40 -3.32 -17.59
C LEU A 36 4.31 -3.79 -16.45
N ILE A 37 3.73 -4.44 -15.43
CA ILE A 37 4.48 -5.04 -14.31
C ILE A 37 5.47 -6.07 -14.84
N LEU A 38 5.05 -6.96 -15.74
CA LEU A 38 5.94 -7.96 -16.34
C LEU A 38 7.10 -7.33 -17.09
N ILE A 39 6.84 -6.31 -17.92
CA ILE A 39 7.89 -5.61 -18.67
C ILE A 39 8.88 -4.92 -17.72
N LEU A 40 8.40 -4.25 -16.67
CA LEU A 40 9.26 -3.62 -15.67
C LEU A 40 10.08 -4.66 -14.90
N THR A 41 9.47 -5.76 -14.49
CA THR A 41 10.12 -6.86 -13.75
C THR A 41 11.20 -7.52 -14.60
N LEU A 42 10.90 -7.82 -15.88
CA LEU A 42 11.86 -8.36 -16.82
C LEU A 42 12.97 -7.35 -17.18
N GLY A 43 12.63 -6.06 -17.24
CA GLY A 43 13.59 -4.98 -17.48
C GLY A 43 14.61 -4.84 -16.35
N VAL A 44 14.16 -4.86 -15.09
CA VAL A 44 15.04 -4.84 -13.90
C VAL A 44 15.92 -6.09 -13.85
N SER A 45 15.35 -7.28 -14.06
CA SER A 45 16.15 -8.51 -14.16
C SER A 45 17.19 -8.45 -15.30
N GLY A 46 16.79 -7.95 -16.47
CA GLY A 46 17.66 -7.82 -17.62
C GLY A 46 18.81 -6.85 -17.36
N TYR A 47 18.54 -5.68 -16.76
CA TYR A 47 19.57 -4.74 -16.36
C TYR A 47 20.55 -5.38 -15.38
N ASN A 48 20.05 -6.06 -14.35
CA ASN A 48 20.91 -6.67 -13.35
C ASN A 48 21.81 -7.78 -13.92
N ILE A 49 21.27 -8.64 -14.80
CA ILE A 49 22.02 -9.76 -15.39
C ILE A 49 23.03 -9.24 -16.44
N PHE A 50 22.60 -8.38 -17.35
CA PHE A 50 23.40 -8.00 -18.52
C PHE A 50 24.28 -6.77 -18.30
N ILE A 51 23.83 -5.80 -17.48
CA ILE A 51 24.56 -4.55 -17.21
C ILE A 51 25.31 -4.63 -15.88
N ALA A 52 24.61 -4.90 -14.78
CA ALA A 52 25.21 -4.99 -13.45
C ALA A 52 25.97 -6.31 -13.21
N LYS A 53 25.90 -7.26 -14.17
CA LYS A 53 26.56 -8.57 -14.14
C LYS A 53 26.25 -9.39 -12.88
N LYS A 54 25.10 -9.16 -12.25
CA LYS A 54 24.62 -9.96 -11.12
C LYS A 54 24.21 -11.35 -11.64
N PRO A 55 24.58 -12.44 -10.95
CA PRO A 55 24.25 -13.78 -11.41
C PRO A 55 22.74 -14.05 -11.31
N VAL A 56 22.22 -14.98 -12.12
CA VAL A 56 20.79 -15.35 -12.06
C VAL A 56 20.38 -15.85 -10.67
N SER A 57 21.30 -16.49 -9.94
CA SER A 57 21.08 -16.90 -8.54
C SER A 57 20.80 -15.71 -7.61
N TYR A 58 21.44 -14.56 -7.85
CA TYR A 58 21.15 -13.33 -7.13
C TYR A 58 19.71 -12.88 -7.38
N GLU A 59 19.25 -12.87 -8.65
CA GLU A 59 17.88 -12.45 -8.98
C GLU A 59 16.83 -13.34 -8.30
N ILE A 60 17.02 -14.65 -8.30
CA ILE A 60 16.12 -15.59 -7.62
C ILE A 60 16.09 -15.31 -6.11
N GLN A 61 17.25 -15.09 -5.49
CA GLN A 61 17.34 -14.78 -4.07
C GLN A 61 16.75 -13.41 -3.74
N ARG A 62 16.95 -12.42 -4.61
CA ARG A 62 16.35 -11.09 -4.53
C ARG A 62 14.82 -11.19 -4.51
N TYR A 63 14.24 -11.87 -5.52
CA TYR A 63 12.79 -12.06 -5.59
C TYR A 63 12.23 -12.77 -4.35
N LYS A 64 12.93 -13.80 -3.85
CA LYS A 64 12.50 -14.50 -2.62
C LYS A 64 12.53 -13.56 -1.41
N THR A 65 13.60 -12.80 -1.25
CA THR A 65 13.79 -11.86 -0.14
C THR A 65 12.75 -10.74 -0.21
N ASP A 66 12.59 -10.10 -1.37
CA ASP A 66 11.62 -9.03 -1.58
C ASP A 66 10.17 -9.49 -1.41
N PHE A 67 9.85 -10.72 -1.83
CA PHE A 67 8.51 -11.28 -1.64
C PHE A 67 8.17 -11.46 -0.15
N VAL A 68 9.12 -11.99 0.63
CA VAL A 68 8.98 -12.11 2.09
C VAL A 68 8.86 -10.73 2.72
N TYR A 69 9.74 -9.81 2.35
CA TYR A 69 9.73 -8.42 2.79
C TYR A 69 8.37 -7.75 2.58
N VAL A 70 7.81 -7.79 1.36
CA VAL A 70 6.51 -7.17 1.07
C VAL A 70 5.38 -7.77 1.91
N LYS A 71 5.42 -9.10 2.11
CA LYS A 71 4.42 -9.79 2.94
C LYS A 71 4.50 -9.36 4.40
N GLU A 72 5.71 -9.29 4.95
CA GLU A 72 5.93 -8.89 6.34
C GLU A 72 5.59 -7.42 6.57
N MET A 73 6.05 -6.53 5.68
CA MET A 73 5.70 -5.12 5.71
C MET A 73 4.19 -4.90 5.65
N LYS A 74 3.48 -5.61 4.77
CA LYS A 74 2.00 -5.53 4.69
C LYS A 74 1.33 -5.90 6.02
N ASN A 75 1.82 -6.92 6.71
CA ASN A 75 1.27 -7.32 8.00
C ASN A 75 1.52 -6.22 9.05
N LEU A 76 2.75 -5.71 9.12
CA LEU A 76 3.12 -4.66 10.07
C LEU A 76 2.37 -3.35 9.82
N THR A 77 2.20 -2.93 8.56
CA THR A 77 1.42 -1.72 8.24
C THR A 77 -0.07 -1.90 8.52
N THR A 78 -0.61 -3.11 8.35
CA THR A 78 -1.99 -3.44 8.76
C THR A 78 -2.17 -3.32 10.26
N GLU A 79 -1.21 -3.84 11.05
CA GLU A 79 -1.24 -3.71 12.51
C GLU A 79 -1.06 -2.25 12.97
N ALA A 80 -0.21 -1.50 12.29
CA ALA A 80 -0.02 -0.07 12.53
C ALA A 80 -1.31 0.72 12.26
N SER A 81 -2.00 0.43 11.14
CA SER A 81 -3.29 1.07 10.82
C SER A 81 -4.32 0.86 11.94
N LYS A 82 -4.42 -0.36 12.49
CA LYS A 82 -5.34 -0.63 13.60
C LYS A 82 -4.98 0.18 14.85
N ALA A 83 -3.69 0.24 15.20
CA ALA A 83 -3.23 1.03 16.35
C ALA A 83 -3.52 2.53 16.15
N ILE A 84 -3.34 3.05 14.94
CA ILE A 84 -3.67 4.43 14.57
C ILE A 84 -5.18 4.68 14.72
N ASP A 85 -6.02 3.78 14.23
CA ASP A 85 -7.48 3.93 14.31
C ASP A 85 -7.96 3.92 15.77
N GLU A 86 -7.39 3.05 16.61
CA GLU A 86 -7.66 3.05 18.05
C GLU A 86 -7.21 4.36 18.73
N ILE A 87 -6.06 4.92 18.34
CA ILE A 87 -5.61 6.24 18.85
C ILE A 87 -6.58 7.34 18.43
N LYS A 88 -7.06 7.36 17.18
CA LYS A 88 -8.05 8.33 16.69
C LYS A 88 -9.36 8.26 17.47
N GLU A 89 -9.75 7.05 17.90
CA GLU A 89 -10.91 6.81 18.76
C GLU A 89 -10.64 7.10 20.26
N ASN A 90 -9.46 7.64 20.59
CA ASN A 90 -9.00 7.93 21.95
C ASN A 90 -8.95 6.68 22.86
N LYS A 91 -8.65 5.51 22.29
CA LYS A 91 -8.56 4.23 23.01
C LYS A 91 -7.11 3.82 23.19
N ASN A 92 -6.74 3.51 24.44
CA ASN A 92 -5.44 2.96 24.83
C ASN A 92 -4.26 3.70 24.18
N VAL A 93 -4.33 5.04 24.11
CA VAL A 93 -3.44 5.88 23.30
C VAL A 93 -1.97 5.56 23.56
N ASN A 94 -1.57 5.50 24.83
CA ASN A 94 -0.18 5.26 25.22
C ASN A 94 0.29 3.84 24.84
N GLU A 95 -0.56 2.84 25.00
CA GLU A 95 -0.25 1.46 24.60
C GLU A 95 -0.10 1.36 23.08
N ASN A 96 -0.97 2.02 22.33
CA ASN A 96 -0.93 2.03 20.88
C ASN A 96 0.25 2.85 20.32
N VAL A 97 0.67 3.94 20.98
CA VAL A 97 1.92 4.66 20.62
C VAL A 97 3.14 3.74 20.81
N ASN A 98 3.23 3.04 21.94
CA ASN A 98 4.33 2.10 22.18
C ASN A 98 4.31 0.95 21.16
N LYS A 99 3.11 0.43 20.84
CA LYS A 99 2.95 -0.60 19.80
C LYS A 99 3.44 -0.12 18.43
N LEU A 100 3.17 1.14 18.05
CA LEU A 100 3.69 1.70 16.80
C LEU A 100 5.22 1.76 16.79
N MET A 101 5.85 2.10 17.92
CA MET A 101 7.31 2.07 18.06
C MET A 101 7.87 0.64 17.91
N ASP A 102 7.24 -0.35 18.56
CA ASP A 102 7.64 -1.76 18.44
C ASP A 102 7.49 -2.28 17.00
N LEU A 103 6.41 -1.90 16.31
CA LEU A 103 6.18 -2.26 14.91
C LEU A 103 7.23 -1.64 13.99
N ARG A 104 7.64 -0.39 14.25
CA ARG A 104 8.71 0.30 13.52
C ARG A 104 10.06 -0.40 13.68
N GLU A 105 10.41 -0.80 14.90
CA GLU A 105 11.64 -1.58 15.15
C GLU A 105 11.61 -2.95 14.48
N LYS A 106 10.48 -3.66 14.52
CA LYS A 106 10.30 -4.90 13.77
C LYS A 106 10.47 -4.69 12.28
N ALA A 107 9.87 -3.63 11.73
CA ALA A 107 9.95 -3.31 10.31
C ALA A 107 11.39 -3.01 9.86
N ASN A 108 12.14 -2.28 10.68
CA ASN A 108 13.56 -1.96 10.44
C ASN A 108 14.46 -3.21 10.39
N GLY A 109 14.08 -4.28 11.09
CA GLY A 109 14.81 -5.54 11.13
C GLY A 109 14.52 -6.50 9.97
N ILE A 110 13.65 -6.15 9.02
CA ILE A 110 13.28 -7.06 7.92
C ILE A 110 14.32 -6.99 6.79
N ASP A 111 14.84 -8.16 6.45
CA ASP A 111 15.74 -8.35 5.30
C ASP A 111 15.05 -7.96 3.99
N HIS A 112 15.74 -7.15 3.19
CA HIS A 112 15.25 -6.67 1.90
C HIS A 112 16.43 -6.48 0.93
N SER A 113 16.16 -6.46 -0.37
CA SER A 113 17.19 -6.22 -1.37
C SER A 113 17.61 -4.75 -1.47
N GLU A 114 18.74 -4.50 -2.13
CA GLU A 114 19.16 -3.13 -2.47
C GLU A 114 18.10 -2.40 -3.31
N GLU A 115 17.45 -3.13 -4.22
CA GLU A 115 16.42 -2.60 -5.10
C GLU A 115 15.16 -2.16 -4.33
N THR A 116 14.88 -2.76 -3.17
CA THR A 116 13.76 -2.38 -2.30
C THR A 116 14.14 -1.40 -1.19
N SER A 117 15.42 -1.05 -1.02
CA SER A 117 15.87 -0.12 0.03
C SER A 117 15.24 1.26 -0.05
N PHE A 118 14.90 1.76 -1.24
CA PHE A 118 14.19 3.03 -1.38
C PHE A 118 12.79 2.97 -0.76
N ILE A 119 12.05 1.88 -1.04
CA ILE A 119 10.71 1.65 -0.51
C ILE A 119 10.79 1.47 1.02
N HIS A 120 11.79 0.72 1.49
CA HIS A 120 12.03 0.51 2.90
C HIS A 120 12.23 1.82 3.66
N LYS A 121 13.09 2.72 3.16
CA LYS A 121 13.28 4.06 3.73
C LYS A 121 11.98 4.84 3.80
N ARG A 122 11.14 4.75 2.77
CA ARG A 122 9.84 5.44 2.76
C ARG A 122 8.90 4.90 3.84
N TYR A 123 8.86 3.58 4.04
CA TYR A 123 8.11 3.00 5.16
C TYR A 123 8.63 3.47 6.51
N MET A 124 9.95 3.51 6.70
CA MET A 124 10.54 3.94 7.98
C MET A 124 10.20 5.39 8.29
N ASN A 125 10.29 6.27 7.29
CA ASN A 125 9.88 7.67 7.44
C ASN A 125 8.39 7.80 7.78
N GLY A 126 7.52 7.02 7.13
CA GLY A 126 6.09 7.01 7.43
C GLY A 126 5.79 6.54 8.86
N PHE A 127 6.48 5.49 9.34
CA PHE A 127 6.39 5.07 10.74
C PHE A 127 6.81 6.19 11.71
N ASP A 128 7.95 6.83 11.45
CA ASP A 128 8.47 7.91 12.30
C ASP A 128 7.53 9.13 12.32
N ALA A 129 6.93 9.47 11.18
CA ALA A 129 5.96 10.55 11.06
C ALA A 129 4.68 10.26 11.87
N VAL A 130 4.11 9.06 11.72
CA VAL A 130 2.91 8.66 12.47
C VAL A 130 3.17 8.57 13.97
N ILE A 131 4.31 8.00 14.39
CA ILE A 131 4.68 7.95 15.82
C ILE A 131 4.77 9.36 16.39
N THR A 132 5.38 10.29 15.65
CA THR A 132 5.48 11.70 16.06
C THR A 132 4.09 12.35 16.17
N GLY A 133 3.21 12.11 15.19
CA GLY A 133 1.82 12.57 15.22
C GLY A 133 1.04 12.00 16.41
N ALA A 134 1.19 10.71 16.68
CA ALA A 134 0.50 10.03 17.77
C ALA A 134 0.97 10.49 19.16
N LYS A 135 2.27 10.76 19.33
CA LYS A 135 2.80 11.41 20.55
C LYS A 135 2.26 12.83 20.71
N GLY A 136 2.14 13.58 19.61
CA GLY A 136 1.51 14.89 19.61
C GLY A 136 0.04 14.84 20.05
N TYR A 137 -0.69 13.82 19.62
CA TYR A 137 -2.06 13.55 20.04
C TYR A 137 -2.16 13.24 21.54
N GLU A 138 -1.28 12.39 22.07
CA GLU A 138 -1.19 12.05 23.49
C GLU A 138 -1.01 13.32 24.35
N VAL A 139 -0.04 14.16 23.99
CA VAL A 139 0.27 15.40 24.71
C VAL A 139 -0.90 16.39 24.65
N ALA A 140 -1.62 16.44 23.54
CA ALA A 140 -2.74 17.34 23.33
C ALA A 140 -4.10 16.81 23.85
N LYS A 141 -4.14 15.60 24.46
CA LYS A 141 -5.35 14.95 24.99
C LYS A 141 -6.52 14.88 24.00
N GLY A 142 -6.23 14.61 22.73
CA GLY A 142 -7.28 14.34 21.74
C GLY A 142 -8.00 15.55 21.14
N ALA A 143 -7.33 16.71 21.04
CA ALA A 143 -7.85 17.83 20.27
C ALA A 143 -8.14 17.43 18.80
N GLU A 144 -9.31 17.81 18.26
CA GLU A 144 -9.75 17.46 16.89
C GLU A 144 -8.72 17.78 15.81
N ALA A 145 -7.98 18.89 15.94
CA ALA A 145 -6.92 19.26 15.02
C ALA A 145 -5.77 18.22 14.94
N GLN A 146 -5.54 17.45 16.00
CA GLN A 146 -4.53 16.38 16.01
C GLN A 146 -5.07 15.07 15.42
N VAL A 147 -6.39 14.83 15.44
CA VAL A 147 -7.01 13.70 14.73
C VAL A 147 -6.81 13.86 13.23
N ALA A 148 -7.11 15.04 12.69
CA ALA A 148 -6.93 15.33 11.26
C ALA A 148 -5.46 15.22 10.82
N LYS A 149 -4.53 15.72 11.65
CA LYS A 149 -3.09 15.60 11.41
C LYS A 149 -2.62 14.15 11.44
N LEU A 150 -3.09 13.36 12.41
CA LEU A 150 -2.75 11.93 12.48
C LEU A 150 -3.34 11.16 11.30
N GLU A 151 -4.51 11.55 10.81
CA GLU A 151 -5.12 10.97 9.61
C GLU A 151 -4.32 11.26 8.35
N GLU A 152 -3.84 12.49 8.17
CA GLU A 152 -2.94 12.84 7.07
C GLU A 152 -1.65 12.03 7.13
N LEU A 153 -0.98 12.01 8.29
CA LEU A 153 0.26 11.26 8.49
C LEU A 153 0.07 9.75 8.31
N SER A 154 -1.10 9.20 8.67
CA SER A 154 -1.38 7.78 8.50
C SER A 154 -1.36 7.30 7.05
N LYS A 155 -1.55 8.21 6.09
CA LYS A 155 -1.43 7.92 4.66
C LYS A 155 0.01 7.62 4.25
N GLU A 156 1.01 8.14 4.97
CA GLU A 156 2.42 7.93 4.66
C GLU A 156 2.89 6.49 4.89
N ILE A 157 2.26 5.75 5.82
CA ILE A 157 2.52 4.32 6.04
C ILE A 157 1.81 3.47 4.98
N ASN A 158 0.71 3.96 4.42
CA ASN A 158 -0.09 3.22 3.44
C ASN A 158 0.43 3.47 2.01
N ILE A 159 1.70 3.09 1.80
CA ILE A 159 2.39 3.30 0.52
C ILE A 159 1.68 2.52 -0.59
N SER A 160 1.07 3.23 -1.54
CA SER A 160 0.50 2.61 -2.73
C SER A 160 1.60 2.10 -3.64
N PHE A 161 1.34 0.99 -4.33
CA PHE A 161 2.23 0.48 -5.38
C PHE A 161 2.47 1.53 -6.49
N MET A 162 1.52 2.46 -6.70
CA MET A 162 1.69 3.57 -7.63
C MET A 162 2.69 4.63 -7.13
N ASP A 163 2.73 4.91 -5.81
CA ASP A 163 3.69 5.87 -5.22
C ASP A 163 5.13 5.33 -5.25
N VAL A 164 5.26 4.00 -5.32
CA VAL A 164 6.54 3.29 -5.48
C VAL A 164 7.04 3.37 -6.92
N ILE A 165 6.14 3.23 -7.90
CA ILE A 165 6.50 3.24 -9.34
C ILE A 165 6.65 4.66 -9.88
N PHE A 166 5.85 5.60 -9.39
CA PHE A 166 5.88 7.01 -9.75
C PHE A 166 6.04 7.86 -8.49
N PRO A 167 7.25 7.92 -7.89
CA PRO A 167 7.48 8.83 -6.79
C PRO A 167 7.30 10.27 -7.30
N GLU A 168 6.28 10.97 -6.81
CA GLU A 168 6.18 12.42 -6.99
C GLU A 168 7.44 13.04 -6.36
N LYS A 169 8.14 13.86 -7.16
CA LYS A 169 9.38 14.54 -6.78
C LYS A 169 9.11 15.72 -5.86
#